data_AF-A0A7Y2ID25-F1
#
_entry.id   AF-A0A7Y2ID25-F1
#
_cell.length_a   1.000
_cell.length_b   1.000
_cell.length_c   1.000
_cell.angle_alpha   90.00
_cell.angle_beta   90.00
_cell.angle_gamma   90.00
#
_symmetry.space_group_name_H-M   'P 1'
#
loop_
_entity.id
_entity.type
_entity.pdbx_description
1 polymer ?
#
loop_
_entity_poly.entity_id
_entity_poly.type
_entity_poly.pdbx_seq_one_letter_code
_entity_poly.pdbx_strand_id
1 'polypeptide(L)'
;MTTNDPRQAWSTVADELSALGLKLKLHLQQETSEELEDADDDSTVERLGEYFDAAIDAIENASKDQAIREDLRETRKALTDAISATFRQVKKGVQKTSTS
;
A
#
# COMPACT_ATOMS: atom_id res chain seq x y z
N MET A 1 -10.81 -7.10 27.52
CA MET A 1 -12.02 -6.30 27.36
C MET A 1 -12.12 -6.02 25.87
N THR A 2 -12.87 -6.84 25.14
CA THR A 2 -12.88 -6.85 23.68
C THR A 2 -13.79 -5.73 23.21
N THR A 3 -13.24 -4.57 22.91
CA THR A 3 -14.01 -3.45 22.37
C THR A 3 -14.47 -3.78 20.96
N ASN A 4 -15.75 -4.10 20.84
CA ASN A 4 -16.45 -4.37 19.59
C ASN A 4 -16.98 -3.04 19.00
N ASP A 5 -16.14 -2.01 18.96
CA ASP A 5 -16.47 -0.71 18.35
C ASP A 5 -15.95 -0.68 16.91
N PRO A 6 -16.84 -0.47 15.91
CA PRO A 6 -16.45 -0.54 14.51
C PRO A 6 -15.45 0.55 14.12
N ARG A 7 -15.49 1.74 14.74
CA ARG A 7 -14.51 2.80 14.44
C ARG A 7 -13.13 2.43 14.98
N GLN A 8 -13.09 1.85 16.18
CA GLN A 8 -11.84 1.36 16.76
C GLN A 8 -11.23 0.25 15.89
N ALA A 9 -12.04 -0.69 15.40
CA ALA A 9 -11.58 -1.72 14.49
C ALA A 9 -11.00 -1.15 13.18
N TRP A 10 -11.69 -0.19 12.56
CA TRP A 10 -11.19 0.49 11.35
C TRP A 10 -9.92 1.32 11.59
N SER A 11 -9.80 1.95 12.76
CA SER A 11 -8.57 2.66 13.16
C SER A 11 -7.39 1.71 13.24
N THR A 12 -7.57 0.53 13.85
CA THR A 12 -6.50 -0.48 13.94
C THR A 12 -6.05 -0.95 12.55
N VAL A 13 -6.98 -1.16 11.61
CA VAL A 13 -6.64 -1.51 10.22
C VAL A 13 -5.80 -0.40 9.57
N ALA A 14 -6.19 0.87 9.75
CA ALA A 14 -5.43 2.00 9.20
C ALA A 14 -4.00 2.07 9.77
N ASP A 15 -3.85 1.85 11.09
CA ASP A 15 -2.55 1.83 11.76
C ASP A 15 -1.67 0.68 11.26
N GLU A 16 -2.24 -0.51 11.10
CA GLU A 16 -1.53 -1.70 10.59
C GLU A 16 -1.09 -1.53 9.13
N LEU A 17 -1.96 -1.03 8.26
CA LEU A 17 -1.62 -0.74 6.85
C LEU A 17 -0.52 0.33 6.75
N SER A 18 -0.58 1.36 7.60
CA SER A 18 0.46 2.39 7.66
C SER A 18 1.81 1.82 8.11
N ALA A 19 1.81 0.95 9.13
CA ALA A 19 3.00 0.26 9.60
C ALA A 19 3.58 -0.70 8.55
N LEU A 20 2.72 -1.40 7.80
CA LEU A 20 3.13 -2.26 6.69
C LEU A 20 3.80 -1.46 5.57
N GLY A 21 3.19 -0.33 5.17
CA GLY A 21 3.78 0.57 4.17
C GLY A 21 5.16 1.09 4.58
N LEU A 22 5.35 1.41 5.87
CA LEU A 22 6.65 1.83 6.39
C LEU A 22 7.68 0.68 6.38
N LYS A 23 7.28 -0.54 6.75
CA LYS A 23 8.17 -1.71 6.70
C LYS A 23 8.62 -2.02 5.27
N LEU A 24 7.68 -1.98 4.30
CA LEU A 24 8.00 -2.14 2.89
C LEU A 24 9.02 -1.09 2.43
N LYS A 25 8.79 0.18 2.79
CA LYS A 25 9.76 1.26 2.53
C LYS A 25 11.17 0.93 3.04
N LEU A 26 11.26 0.48 4.29
CA LEU A 26 12.54 0.15 4.92
C LEU A 26 13.20 -1.06 4.26
N HIS A 27 12.43 -2.09 3.89
CA HIS A 27 12.94 -3.28 3.22
C HIS A 27 13.55 -2.93 1.85
N LEU A 28 12.83 -2.16 1.05
CA LEU A 28 13.31 -1.71 -0.26
C LEU A 28 14.57 -0.84 -0.14
N GLN A 29 14.64 0.02 0.89
CA GLN A 29 15.84 0.82 1.16
C GLN A 29 17.04 -0.05 1.58
N GLN A 30 16.80 -1.16 2.27
CA GLN A 30 17.83 -2.13 2.68
C GLN A 30 18.31 -2.94 1.47
N GLU A 31 17.40 -3.53 0.69
CA GLU A 31 17.74 -4.30 -0.52
C GLU A 31 18.48 -3.44 -1.54
N THR A 32 18.04 -2.19 -1.75
CA THR A 32 18.78 -1.27 -2.65
C THR A 32 20.16 -0.88 -2.11
N SER A 33 20.40 -0.98 -0.79
CA SER A 33 21.71 -0.71 -0.20
C SER A 33 22.65 -1.92 -0.25
N GLU A 34 22.11 -3.14 -0.38
CA GLU A 34 22.88 -4.39 -0.26
C GLU A 34 23.17 -5.07 -1.61
N GLU A 35 22.35 -4.95 -2.66
CA GLU A 35 22.65 -5.55 -3.98
C GLU A 35 21.86 -4.90 -5.12
N LEU A 36 22.56 -4.41 -6.16
CA LEU A 36 21.99 -3.78 -7.36
C LEU A 36 21.67 -4.78 -8.49
N GLU A 37 21.57 -6.08 -8.24
CA GLU A 37 21.59 -7.06 -9.35
C GLU A 37 20.33 -7.93 -9.58
N ASP A 38 19.34 -8.08 -8.69
CA ASP A 38 18.23 -9.03 -9.01
C ASP A 38 16.85 -8.78 -8.39
N ALA A 39 16.58 -7.63 -7.74
CA ALA A 39 15.25 -7.35 -7.21
C ALA A 39 14.33 -6.77 -8.29
N ASP A 40 13.49 -7.62 -8.88
CA ASP A 40 12.30 -7.23 -9.65
C ASP A 40 11.23 -6.68 -8.67
N ASP A 41 11.58 -5.57 -8.00
CA ASP A 41 10.81 -4.93 -6.91
C ASP A 41 9.42 -4.48 -7.37
N ASP A 42 9.29 -4.12 -8.65
CA ASP A 42 8.00 -3.74 -9.27
C ASP A 42 6.97 -4.88 -9.13
N SER A 43 7.42 -6.13 -9.26
CA SER A 43 6.54 -7.31 -9.21
C SER A 43 5.90 -7.56 -7.84
N THR A 44 6.55 -7.17 -6.73
CA THR A 44 5.98 -7.32 -5.38
C THR A 44 4.94 -6.23 -5.09
N VAL A 45 5.15 -5.02 -5.63
CA VAL A 45 4.18 -3.92 -5.53
C VAL A 45 2.94 -4.21 -6.33
N GLU A 46 3.13 -4.63 -7.58
CA GLU A 46 2.02 -4.99 -8.47
C GLU A 46 1.19 -6.09 -7.84
N ARG A 47 1.81 -7.16 -7.33
CA ARG A 47 1.09 -8.23 -6.63
C ARG A 47 0.29 -7.71 -5.43
N LEU A 48 0.88 -6.86 -4.59
CA LEU A 48 0.16 -6.30 -3.45
C LEU A 48 -1.04 -5.45 -3.90
N GLY A 49 -0.85 -4.61 -4.91
CA GLY A 49 -1.92 -3.83 -5.54
C GLY A 49 -3.03 -4.72 -6.09
N GLU A 50 -2.69 -5.80 -6.78
CA GLU A 50 -3.63 -6.78 -7.34
C GLU A 50 -4.48 -7.45 -6.25
N TYR A 51 -3.89 -7.83 -5.11
CA TYR A 51 -4.64 -8.42 -4.00
C TYR A 51 -5.66 -7.43 -3.39
N PHE A 52 -5.27 -6.17 -3.23
CA PHE A 52 -6.17 -5.13 -2.73
C PHE A 52 -7.26 -4.77 -3.74
N ASP A 53 -6.90 -4.67 -5.02
CA ASP A 53 -7.84 -4.42 -6.10
C ASP A 53 -8.89 -5.54 -6.18
N ALA A 54 -8.47 -6.80 -6.10
CA ALA A 54 -9.39 -7.93 -6.07
C ALA A 54 -10.33 -7.91 -4.85
N ALA A 55 -9.84 -7.50 -3.68
CA ALA A 55 -10.66 -7.36 -2.48
C ALA A 55 -11.69 -6.23 -2.61
N ILE A 56 -11.28 -5.06 -3.13
CA ILE A 56 -12.18 -3.92 -3.35
C ILE A 56 -13.20 -4.25 -4.44
N ASP A 57 -12.79 -4.84 -5.56
CA ASP A 57 -13.69 -5.24 -6.65
C ASP A 57 -14.74 -6.26 -6.17
N ALA A 58 -14.39 -7.17 -5.25
CA ALA A 58 -15.34 -8.10 -4.64
C ALA A 58 -16.40 -7.37 -3.79
N ILE A 59 -15.99 -6.36 -3.02
CA ILE A 59 -16.89 -5.54 -2.19
C ILE A 59 -17.76 -4.62 -3.07
N GLU A 60 -17.20 -4.04 -4.13
CA GLU A 60 -17.90 -3.18 -5.08
C GLU A 60 -19.01 -3.94 -5.82
N ASN A 61 -18.70 -5.16 -6.29
CA ASN A 61 -19.65 -6.03 -6.96
C ASN A 61 -20.77 -6.53 -6.02
N ALA A 62 -20.46 -6.76 -4.74
CA ALA A 62 -21.45 -7.12 -3.73
C ALA A 62 -22.36 -5.92 -3.37
N SER A 63 -21.85 -4.70 -3.51
CA SER A 63 -22.56 -3.47 -3.17
C SER A 63 -23.51 -3.04 -4.29
N LYS A 64 -24.80 -2.88 -3.96
CA LYS A 64 -25.82 -2.37 -4.89
C LYS A 64 -26.01 -0.85 -4.81
N ASP A 65 -25.43 -0.22 -3.79
CA ASP A 65 -25.53 1.22 -3.56
C ASP A 65 -24.45 1.98 -4.35
N GLN A 66 -24.86 3.02 -5.07
CA GLN A 66 -23.95 3.81 -5.90
C GLN A 66 -22.99 4.67 -5.06
N ALA A 67 -23.42 5.18 -3.91
CA ALA A 67 -22.57 5.98 -3.04
C ALA A 67 -21.42 5.14 -2.46
N ILE A 68 -21.71 3.90 -2.06
CA ILE A 68 -20.69 2.97 -1.55
C ILE A 68 -19.66 2.64 -2.64
N ARG A 69 -20.08 2.50 -3.90
CA ARG A 69 -19.17 2.24 -5.02
C ARG A 69 -18.23 3.41 -5.29
N GLU A 70 -18.74 4.64 -5.19
CA GLU A 70 -17.93 5.85 -5.33
C GLU A 70 -16.89 5.94 -4.20
N ASP A 71 -17.29 5.74 -2.94
CA ASP A 71 -16.38 5.74 -1.79
C ASP A 71 -15.31 4.64 -1.89
N LEU A 72 -15.67 3.44 -2.37
CA LEU A 72 -14.72 2.35 -2.61
C LEU A 72 -13.70 2.71 -3.68
N ARG A 73 -14.14 3.37 -4.77
CA ARG A 73 -13.26 3.81 -5.84
C ARG A 73 -12.28 4.89 -5.38
N GLU A 74 -12.73 5.81 -4.53
CA GLU A 74 -11.85 6.80 -3.89
C GLU A 74 -10.85 6.13 -2.95
N THR A 75 -11.30 5.18 -2.14
CA THR A 75 -10.44 4.40 -1.23
C THR A 75 -9.37 3.62 -1.99
N ARG A 76 -9.74 2.96 -3.10
CA ARG A 76 -8.82 2.28 -4.02
C ARG A 76 -7.73 3.22 -4.50
N LYS A 77 -8.13 4.38 -5.04
CA LYS A 77 -7.20 5.38 -5.55
C LYS A 77 -6.23 5.86 -4.47
N ALA A 78 -6.74 6.18 -3.28
CA ALA A 78 -5.91 6.64 -2.16
C ALA A 78 -4.87 5.59 -1.75
N LEU A 79 -5.26 4.31 -1.73
CA LEU A 79 -4.37 3.21 -1.40
C LEU A 79 -3.26 3.03 -2.46
N THR A 80 -3.63 2.97 -3.75
CA THR A 80 -2.67 2.86 -4.86
C THR A 80 -1.71 4.05 -4.88
N ASP A 81 -2.19 5.26 -4.62
CA ASP A 81 -1.37 6.47 -4.56
C ASP A 81 -0.37 6.42 -3.39
N ALA A 82 -0.78 5.93 -2.20
CA ALA A 82 0.07 5.79 -1.03
C ALA A 82 1.19 4.75 -1.24
N ILE A 83 0.86 3.61 -1.85
CA ILE A 83 1.83 2.60 -2.25
C ILE A 83 2.82 3.23 -3.23
N SER A 84 2.34 3.80 -4.34
CA SER A 84 3.18 4.44 -5.37
C SER A 84 4.08 5.56 -4.82
N ALA A 85 3.58 6.35 -3.87
CA ALA A 85 4.36 7.39 -3.20
C ALA A 85 5.51 6.82 -2.36
N THR A 86 5.27 5.68 -1.69
CA THR A 86 6.28 4.99 -0.89
C THR A 86 7.45 4.52 -1.77
N PHE A 87 7.16 3.85 -2.87
CA PHE A 87 8.18 3.39 -3.83
C PHE A 87 8.94 4.54 -4.49
N ARG A 88 8.23 5.60 -4.93
CA ARG A 88 8.87 6.79 -5.49
C ARG A 88 9.82 7.48 -4.51
N GLN A 89 9.49 7.49 -3.21
CA GLN A 89 10.37 8.05 -2.18
C GLN A 89 11.64 7.20 -2.00
N VAL A 90 11.52 5.88 -2.01
CA VAL A 90 12.69 4.99 -1.95
C VAL A 90 13.60 5.21 -3.17
N LYS A 91 13.04 5.15 -4.38
CA LYS A 91 13.80 5.33 -5.63
C LYS A 91 14.53 6.68 -5.71
N LYS A 92 13.88 7.77 -5.28
CA LYS A 92 14.51 9.11 -5.21
C LYS A 92 15.61 9.20 -4.15
N GLY A 93 15.46 8.52 -3.02
CA GLY A 93 16.47 8.44 -1.97
C GLY A 93 17.77 7.81 -2.48
N VAL A 94 17.63 6.71 -3.22
CA VAL A 94 18.74 5.96 -3.84
C VAL A 94 19.46 6.79 -4.91
N GLN A 95 18.72 7.43 -5.81
CA GLN A 95 19.33 8.22 -6.88
C GLN A 95 20.14 9.42 -6.33
N LYS A 96 19.72 10.00 -5.21
CA LYS A 96 20.42 11.11 -4.56
C LYS A 96 21.73 10.67 -3.92
N THR A 97 21.83 9.44 -3.42
CA THR A 97 23.05 8.90 -2.81
C THR A 97 24.09 8.42 -3.83
N SER A 98 23.71 8.16 -5.09
CA SER A 98 24.66 7.78 -6.16
C SER A 98 25.29 8.96 -6.91
N THR A 99 24.89 10.22 -6.66
CA THR A 99 25.42 11.43 -7.33
C THR A 99 26.13 12.40 -6.36
N SER A 100 26.38 11.99 -5.12
CA SER A 100 27.24 12.70 -4.15
C SER A 100 28.42 11.81 -3.77
#